data_AF-A0A3M1L8F5-F1
#
_entry.id   AF-A0A3M1L8F5-F1
#
_cell.length_a   1.000
_cell.length_b   1.000
_cell.length_c   1.000
_cell.angle_alpha   90.00
_cell.angle_beta   90.00
_cell.angle_gamma   90.00
#
_symmetry.space_group_name_H-M   'P 1'
#
loop_
_entity.id
_entity.type
_entity.pdbx_description
1 polymer ?
#
loop_
_entity_poly.entity_id
_entity_poly.type
_entity_poly.pdbx_seq_one_letter_code
_entity_poly.pdbx_strand_id
1 'polypeptide(L)'
;SYPDYASIGRVLTTAAFRGKGAGKELMQQALTHTRRLWPHAPIKLSAQRYLTAFYQSFGFSPVGEPYLEDGIPHIAMVLPAPTDETLRRSGTV
;
A
#
# COMPACT_ATOMS: atom_id res chain seq x y z
N SER A 1 5.87 1.22 -15.01
CA SER A 1 6.57 1.56 -13.76
C SER A 1 6.29 3.00 -13.42
N TYR A 2 6.10 3.33 -12.14
CA TYR A 2 5.97 4.71 -11.69
C TYR A 2 7.38 5.20 -11.33
N PRO A 3 7.99 6.10 -12.12
CA PRO A 3 9.22 6.75 -11.68
C PRO A 3 8.93 7.44 -10.34
N ASP A 4 9.86 7.36 -9.39
CA ASP A 4 9.78 7.96 -8.05
C ASP A 4 8.91 7.25 -7.00
N TYR A 5 8.29 6.11 -7.32
CA TYR A 5 7.51 5.33 -6.34
C TYR A 5 8.06 3.91 -6.18
N ALA A 6 8.06 3.42 -4.94
CA ALA A 6 7.99 1.98 -4.70
C ALA A 6 6.56 1.50 -4.98
N SER A 7 6.39 0.26 -5.45
CA SER A 7 5.07 -0.27 -5.76
C SER A 7 4.81 -1.62 -5.10
N ILE A 8 3.63 -1.76 -4.51
CA ILE A 8 3.12 -3.04 -4.02
C ILE A 8 1.95 -3.46 -4.92
N GLY A 9 1.96 -4.71 -5.36
CA GLY A 9 0.91 -5.29 -6.21
C GLY A 9 0.79 -6.79 -5.99
N ARG A 10 -0.19 -7.41 -6.65
CA ARG A 10 -0.49 -8.85 -6.55
C ARG A 10 -0.69 -9.34 -5.11
N VAL A 11 -1.25 -8.47 -4.26
CA VAL A 11 -1.58 -8.81 -2.87
C VAL A 11 -2.72 -9.82 -2.88
N LEU A 12 -2.45 -11.03 -2.40
CA LEU A 12 -3.42 -12.13 -2.41
C LEU A 12 -3.40 -12.86 -1.08
N THR A 13 -4.59 -13.25 -0.63
CA THR A 13 -4.78 -14.22 0.45
C THR A 13 -5.66 -15.35 -0.06
N THR A 14 -5.39 -16.57 0.40
CA THR A 14 -6.25 -17.71 0.10
C THR A 14 -7.63 -17.51 0.74
N ALA A 15 -8.68 -18.04 0.11
CA ALA A 15 -10.05 -17.86 0.56
C ALA A 15 -10.25 -18.29 2.04
N ALA A 16 -9.57 -19.35 2.46
CA ALA A 16 -9.63 -19.89 3.82
C ALA A 16 -9.12 -18.93 4.93
N PHE A 17 -8.38 -17.88 4.56
CA PHE A 17 -7.76 -16.92 5.48
C PHE A 17 -8.32 -15.50 5.36
N ARG A 18 -9.35 -15.29 4.52
CA ARG A 18 -10.07 -14.01 4.46
C ARG A 18 -10.78 -13.73 5.79
N GLY A 19 -10.81 -12.47 6.21
CA GLY A 19 -11.42 -12.06 7.48
C GLY A 19 -10.64 -12.44 8.74
N LYS A 20 -9.53 -13.19 8.63
CA LYS A 20 -8.72 -13.66 9.77
C LYS A 20 -7.46 -12.84 10.03
N GLY A 21 -7.36 -11.64 9.45
CA GLY A 21 -6.23 -10.73 9.65
C GLY A 21 -4.97 -11.03 8.80
N ALA A 22 -4.87 -12.18 8.13
CA ALA A 22 -3.70 -12.56 7.32
C ALA A 22 -3.34 -11.52 6.25
N GLY A 23 -4.34 -10.89 5.60
CA GLY A 23 -4.10 -9.82 4.64
C GLY A 23 -3.48 -8.57 5.27
N LYS A 24 -3.83 -8.28 6.53
CA LYS A 24 -3.23 -7.15 7.25
C LYS A 24 -1.78 -7.42 7.58
N GLU A 25 -1.49 -8.62 8.11
CA GLU A 25 -0.12 -9.04 8.42
C GLU A 25 0.78 -9.00 7.17
N LEU A 26 0.30 -9.56 6.05
CA LEU A 26 1.00 -9.52 4.77
C LEU A 26 1.34 -8.08 4.35
N MET A 27 0.37 -7.17 4.44
CA MET A 27 0.60 -5.76 4.10
C MET A 27 1.58 -5.08 5.06
N GLN A 28 1.54 -5.36 6.36
CA GLN A 28 2.49 -4.80 7.33
C GLN A 28 3.92 -5.24 7.00
N GLN A 29 4.13 -6.53 6.72
CA GLN A 29 5.45 -7.03 6.34
C GLN A 29 5.93 -6.42 5.01
N ALA A 30 5.04 -6.33 4.01
CA ALA A 30 5.36 -5.70 2.73
C ALA A 30 5.77 -4.23 2.90
N LEU A 31 5.06 -3.46 3.73
CA LEU A 31 5.39 -2.07 4.05
C LEU A 31 6.73 -1.97 4.77
N THR A 32 6.97 -2.78 5.80
CA THR A 32 8.24 -2.80 6.54
C THR A 32 9.42 -3.07 5.60
N HIS A 33 9.32 -4.07 4.72
CA HIS A 33 10.38 -4.37 3.77
C HIS A 33 10.56 -3.27 2.72
N THR A 34 9.47 -2.72 2.21
CA THR A 34 9.52 -1.62 1.23
C THR A 34 10.18 -0.38 1.83
N ARG A 35 9.84 -0.03 3.07
CA ARG A 35 10.44 1.11 3.79
C ARG A 35 11.92 0.90 4.09
N ARG A 36 12.35 -0.32 4.38
CA ARG A 36 13.77 -0.62 4.59
C ARG A 36 14.58 -0.45 3.30
N LEU A 37 14.04 -0.84 2.15
CA LEU A 37 14.72 -0.76 0.86
C LEU A 37 14.66 0.65 0.27
N TRP A 38 13.54 1.35 0.44
CA TRP A 38 13.27 2.69 -0.09
C TRP A 38 12.65 3.60 0.98
N PRO A 39 13.44 4.05 1.98
CA PRO A 39 12.94 4.80 3.13
C PRO A 39 12.29 6.13 2.76
N HIS A 40 12.77 6.77 1.69
CA HIS A 40 12.30 8.09 1.25
C HIS A 40 11.31 8.04 0.08
N ALA A 41 10.99 6.86 -0.45
CA ALA A 41 10.07 6.76 -1.58
C ALA A 41 8.61 6.70 -1.10
N PRO A 42 7.68 7.43 -1.72
CA PRO A 42 6.25 7.13 -1.59
C PRO A 42 5.95 5.73 -2.14
N ILE A 43 4.91 5.10 -1.61
CA ILE A 43 4.46 3.76 -2.04
C ILE A 43 3.15 3.89 -2.80
N LYS A 44 3.07 3.32 -4.00
CA LYS A 44 1.89 3.34 -4.86
C LYS A 44 1.35 1.93 -5.10
N LEU A 45 0.03 1.82 -5.21
CA LEU A 45 -0.64 0.58 -5.62
C LEU A 45 -1.88 0.87 -6.48
N SER A 46 -2.30 -0.14 -7.25
CA SER A 46 -3.65 -0.20 -7.85
C SER A 46 -4.52 -1.06 -6.92
N ALA A 47 -5.54 -0.46 -6.32
CA ALA A 47 -6.49 -1.17 -5.47
C ALA A 47 -7.79 -1.40 -6.22
N GLN A 48 -8.37 -2.60 -6.10
CA GLN A 48 -9.78 -2.79 -6.43
C GLN A 48 -10.62 -1.85 -5.55
N ARG A 49 -11.58 -1.16 -6.14
CA ARG A 49 -12.32 -0.06 -5.49
C ARG A 49 -12.98 -0.48 -4.17
N TYR A 50 -13.47 -1.70 -4.06
CA TYR A 50 -14.08 -2.21 -2.83
C TYR A 50 -13.06 -2.43 -1.68
N LEU A 51 -11.75 -2.48 -1.97
CA LEU A 51 -10.66 -2.60 -0.99
C LEU A 51 -10.10 -1.24 -0.54
N THR A 52 -10.68 -0.12 -0.98
CA THR A 52 -10.19 1.23 -0.63
C THR A 52 -10.05 1.41 0.88
N ALA A 53 -11.08 1.05 1.66
CA ALA A 53 -11.07 1.16 3.13
C ALA A 53 -10.00 0.29 3.79
N PHE A 54 -9.70 -0.89 3.20
CA PHE A 54 -8.64 -1.75 3.69
C PHE A 54 -7.27 -1.08 3.55
N TYR A 55 -6.96 -0.50 2.39
CA TYR A 55 -5.70 0.21 2.19
C TYR A 55 -5.62 1.54 2.93
N GLN A 56 -6.74 2.24 3.11
CA GLN A 56 -6.82 3.44 3.96
C GLN A 56 -6.42 3.15 5.40
N SER A 57 -6.68 1.94 5.92
CA SER A 57 -6.24 1.55 7.27
C SER A 57 -4.72 1.48 7.44
N PHE A 58 -3.95 1.48 6.33
CA PHE A 58 -2.50 1.57 6.31
C PHE A 58 -1.97 2.98 5.98
N GLY A 59 -2.87 3.97 5.86
CA GLY A 59 -2.53 5.36 5.52
C GLY A 59 -2.46 5.66 4.03
N PHE A 60 -2.88 4.74 3.14
CA PHE A 60 -2.99 5.04 1.72
C PHE A 60 -4.19 5.95 1.45
N SER A 61 -4.01 6.90 0.53
CA SER A 61 -5.07 7.76 0.04
C SER A 61 -5.32 7.52 -1.45
N PRO A 62 -6.60 7.51 -1.90
CA PRO A 62 -6.91 7.43 -3.32
C PRO A 62 -6.38 8.66 -4.07
N VAL A 63 -5.94 8.45 -5.31
CA VAL A 63 -5.41 9.51 -6.18
C VAL A 63 -6.02 9.37 -7.57
N GLY A 64 -6.65 10.45 -8.04
CA GLY A 64 -7.32 10.50 -9.33
C GLY A 64 -8.65 9.74 -9.34
N GLU A 65 -9.14 9.46 -10.55
CA GLU A 65 -10.44 8.83 -10.77
C GLU A 65 -10.33 7.29 -10.84
N PRO A 66 -11.38 6.56 -10.45
CA PRO A 66 -11.46 5.12 -10.67
C PRO A 66 -11.38 4.77 -12.17
N TYR A 67 -10.75 3.64 -12.48
CA TYR A 67 -10.62 3.10 -13.83
C TYR A 67 -10.96 1.61 -13.87
N LEU A 68 -11.20 1.05 -15.06
CA LEU A 68 -11.41 -0.38 -15.22
C LEU A 68 -10.09 -1.06 -15.56
N GLU A 69 -9.81 -2.16 -14.88
CA GLU A 69 -8.71 -3.09 -15.16
C GLU A 69 -9.32 -4.49 -15.14
N ASP A 70 -9.26 -5.21 -16.27
CA ASP A 70 -9.92 -6.50 -16.51
C ASP A 70 -11.42 -6.52 -16.18
N GLY A 71 -12.11 -5.41 -16.43
CA GLY A 71 -13.56 -5.25 -16.15
C GLY A 71 -13.89 -5.01 -14.68
N ILE A 72 -12.89 -4.90 -13.80
CA ILE A 72 -13.07 -4.63 -12.37
C ILE A 72 -12.70 -3.16 -12.09
N PRO A 73 -13.52 -2.41 -11.33
CA PRO A 73 -13.18 -1.07 -10.90
C PRO A 73 -11.96 -1.05 -9.98
N HIS A 74 -10.93 -0.31 -10.38
CA HIS A 74 -9.71 -0.05 -9.64
C HIS A 74 -9.54 1.46 -9.38
N ILE A 75 -8.72 1.79 -8.39
CA ILE A 75 -8.30 3.15 -8.07
C ILE A 75 -6.84 3.15 -7.65
N ALA A 76 -6.06 4.11 -8.14
CA ALA A 76 -4.69 4.28 -7.69
C ALA A 76 -4.69 4.81 -6.26
N MET A 77 -3.83 4.29 -5.41
CA MET A 77 -3.66 4.78 -4.04
C MET A 77 -2.19 4.99 -3.73
N VAL A 78 -1.90 6.02 -2.92
CA VAL A 78 -0.55 6.42 -2.54
C VAL A 78 -0.44 6.53 -1.02
N LEU A 79 0.61 5.94 -0.47
CA LEU A 79 1.10 6.21 0.87
C LEU A 79 2.31 7.17 0.73
N PRO A 80 2.26 8.38 1.31
CA PRO A 80 3.35 9.34 1.17
C PRO A 80 4.67 8.80 1.76
N ALA A 81 5.79 9.39 1.34
CA ALA A 81 7.07 9.13 2.00
C ALA A 81 6.99 9.56 3.48
N PRO A 82 7.70 8.89 4.39
CA PRO A 82 7.76 9.31 5.78
C PRO A 82 8.46 10.67 5.84
N THR A 83 7.94 11.57 6.66
CA THR A 83 8.64 12.82 6.96
C THR A 83 9.84 12.55 7.86
N ASP A 84 10.83 13.44 7.87
CA ASP A 84 11.99 13.35 8.76
C ASP A 84 11.58 13.23 10.24
N GLU A 85 10.48 13.86 10.64
CA GLU A 85 9.92 13.73 11.99
C GLU A 85 9.47 12.29 12.30
N THR A 86 8.85 11.63 11.33
CA THR A 86 8.35 10.24 11.48
C THR A 86 9.51 9.24 11.55
N LEU A 87 10.59 9.49 10.80
CA LEU A 87 11.79 8.66 10.80
C LEU A 87 12.56 8.77 12.13
N ARG A 88 12.69 9.99 12.67
CA ARG A 88 13.36 10.24 13.97
C ARG A 88 12.68 9.51 15.12
N ARG A 89 11.34 9.47 15.13
CA ARG A 89 10.56 8.73 16.15
C ARG A 89 10.69 7.22 16.04
N SER A 90 11.03 6.71 14.86
CA SER A 90 11.14 5.26 14.60
C SER A 90 12.56 4.70 14.80
N GLY A 91 13.51 5.52 15.26
CA GLY A 91 14.88 5.07 15.60
C GLY A 91 15.74 4.62 14.40
N THR A 92 15.40 5.05 13.18
CA THR A 92 16.11 4.66 11.94
C THR A 92 17.16 5.69 11.51
N VAL A 93 17.92 6.26 12.46
CA VAL A 93 19.08 7.12 12.17
C VAL A 93 20.36 6.39 12.54
#